data_AF-A0A0R2NMW2-F1
#
_entry.id   AF-A0A0R2NMW2-F1
#
_cell.length_a   1.000
_cell.length_b   1.000
_cell.length_c   1.000
_cell.angle_alpha   90.00
_cell.angle_beta   90.00
_cell.angle_gamma   90.00
#
_symmetry.space_group_name_H-M   'P 1'
#
loop_
_entity.id
_entity.type
_entity.pdbx_description
1 polymer ?
#
loop_
_entity_poly.entity_id
_entity_poly.type
_entity_poly.pdbx_seq_one_letter_code
_entity_poly.pdbx_strand_id
1 'polypeptide(L)'
;MDFIDLTPIDLQHTPLGTRNQLPKLHDRQLDWNKLAALIHDNQDVIAVVQAGLAEDWLNTHGTIWDEKLGYYRYPNDNREFDDTVFWAASTWATPAILVTFHNELTKSFACYTSGDDPDFHYLGRTPKIE
;
A
#
# COMPACT_ATOMS: atom_id res chain seq x y z
N MET A 1 -10.05 12.24 7.48
CA MET A 1 -8.58 12.12 7.53
C MET A 1 -8.02 12.86 6.34
N ASP A 2 -6.96 13.64 6.53
CA ASP A 2 -6.32 14.42 5.46
C ASP A 2 -4.87 13.93 5.24
N PHE A 3 -4.33 14.17 4.05
CA PHE A 3 -2.93 13.85 3.71
C PHE A 3 -1.92 14.58 4.58
N ILE A 4 -2.29 15.73 5.16
CA ILE A 4 -1.44 16.44 6.13
C ILE A 4 -1.22 15.65 7.43
N ASP A 5 -2.12 14.71 7.73
CA ASP A 5 -2.01 13.83 8.89
C ASP A 5 -1.05 12.65 8.65
N LEU A 6 -0.59 12.47 7.40
CA LEU A 6 0.33 11.41 7.02
C LEU A 6 1.77 11.92 6.99
N THR A 7 2.71 11.03 7.31
CA THR A 7 4.14 11.33 7.22
C THR A 7 4.63 11.06 5.79
N PRO A 8 5.11 12.08 5.05
CA PRO A 8 5.70 11.87 3.73
C PRO A 8 6.94 10.99 3.81
N ILE A 9 7.15 10.13 2.82
CA ILE A 9 8.31 9.24 2.73
C ILE A 9 8.75 9.08 1.29
N ASP A 10 10.03 8.85 1.05
CA ASP A 10 10.56 8.47 -0.27
C ASP A 10 10.50 6.96 -0.46
N LEU A 11 10.04 6.53 -1.63
CA LEU A 11 10.02 5.13 -2.03
C LEU A 11 11.36 4.75 -2.66
N GLN A 12 11.87 3.59 -2.29
CA GLN A 12 13.16 3.07 -2.70
C GLN A 12 12.98 1.70 -3.36
N HIS A 13 14.05 1.26 -4.01
CA HIS A 13 14.14 -0.07 -4.57
C HIS A 13 15.38 -0.76 -4.03
N THR A 14 15.20 -1.93 -3.42
CA THR A 14 16.31 -2.80 -3.06
C THR A 14 16.62 -3.70 -4.27
N PRO A 15 17.84 -3.64 -4.84
CA PRO A 15 18.21 -4.50 -5.95
C PRO A 15 18.08 -5.98 -5.56
N LEU A 16 17.49 -6.78 -6.46
CA LEU A 16 17.36 -8.23 -6.28
C LEU A 16 18.74 -8.85 -5.99
N GLY A 17 18.94 -9.37 -4.77
CA GLY A 17 20.17 -10.11 -4.42
C GLY A 17 20.72 -9.91 -3.01
N THR A 18 20.27 -8.91 -2.25
CA THR A 18 20.66 -8.74 -0.83
C THR A 18 19.79 -9.58 0.10
N ARG A 19 19.76 -10.90 -0.12
CA ARG A 19 18.98 -11.90 0.66
C ARG A 19 19.55 -12.20 2.05
N ASN A 20 20.35 -11.31 2.63
CA ASN A 20 20.74 -11.49 4.02
C ASN A 20 19.55 -11.11 4.89
N GLN A 21 19.17 -12.00 5.82
CA GLN A 21 18.14 -11.70 6.81
C GLN A 21 18.63 -10.49 7.62
N LEU A 22 18.07 -9.33 7.33
CA LEU A 22 18.34 -8.11 8.10
C LEU A 22 17.90 -8.36 9.54
N PRO A 23 18.61 -7.81 10.54
CA PRO A 23 18.14 -7.88 11.92
C PRO A 23 16.72 -7.32 12.00
N LYS A 24 15.84 -7.98 12.78
CA LYS A 24 14.49 -7.47 13.05
C LYS A 24 14.59 -6.10 13.71
N LEU A 25 14.13 -5.07 13.01
CA LEU A 25 14.17 -3.67 13.48
C LEU A 25 12.86 -3.28 14.16
N HIS A 26 11.73 -3.77 13.68
CA HIS A 26 10.40 -3.47 14.17
C HIS A 26 9.40 -4.50 13.68
N ASP A 27 8.18 -4.53 14.22
CA ASP A 27 7.04 -5.23 13.61
C ASP A 27 6.07 -4.16 13.11
N ARG A 28 6.06 -3.95 11.78
CA ARG A 28 5.16 -3.00 11.14
C ARG A 28 4.31 -3.72 10.11
N GLN A 29 3.03 -3.39 10.12
CA GLN A 29 2.06 -3.79 9.10
C GLN A 29 1.30 -2.58 8.59
N LEU A 30 0.74 -2.70 7.40
CA LEU A 30 -0.09 -1.69 6.77
C LEU A 30 -1.29 -1.37 7.68
N ASP A 31 -1.54 -0.08 7.88
CA ASP A 31 -2.69 0.37 8.66
C ASP A 31 -3.94 0.41 7.77
N TRP A 32 -4.60 -0.74 7.65
CA TRP A 32 -5.79 -0.93 6.82
C TRP A 32 -6.93 0.05 7.15
N ASN A 33 -7.12 0.34 8.43
CA ASN A 33 -8.17 1.26 8.89
C ASN A 33 -7.86 2.69 8.46
N LYS A 34 -6.61 3.13 8.64
CA LYS A 34 -6.13 4.44 8.20
C LYS A 34 -6.22 4.59 6.68
N LEU A 35 -5.84 3.55 5.94
CA LEU A 35 -5.95 3.52 4.48
C LEU A 35 -7.40 3.63 4.00
N ALA A 36 -8.31 2.87 4.62
CA ALA A 36 -9.74 2.94 4.28
C ALA A 36 -10.33 4.33 4.58
N ALA A 37 -9.99 4.93 5.72
CA ALA A 37 -10.44 6.27 6.07
C ALA A 37 -9.90 7.33 5.10
N LEU A 38 -8.62 7.23 4.72
CA LEU A 38 -8.01 8.13 3.74
C LEU A 38 -8.73 8.08 2.40
N ILE A 39 -8.95 6.87 1.85
CA ILE A 39 -9.63 6.70 0.57
C ILE A 39 -11.06 7.21 0.66
N HIS A 40 -11.81 6.80 1.68
CA HIS A 40 -13.20 7.23 1.87
C HIS A 40 -13.33 8.76 1.90
N ASP A 41 -12.46 9.43 2.63
CA ASP A 41 -12.58 10.87 2.86
C ASP A 41 -12.03 11.72 1.69
N ASN A 42 -11.24 11.13 0.78
CA ASN A 42 -10.51 11.85 -0.27
C ASN A 42 -10.68 11.27 -1.68
N GLN A 43 -11.55 10.29 -1.89
CA GLN A 43 -11.75 9.62 -3.20
C GLN A 43 -12.01 10.60 -4.37
N ASP A 44 -12.59 11.78 -4.10
CA ASP A 44 -12.90 12.78 -5.13
C ASP A 44 -11.65 13.43 -5.76
N VAL A 45 -10.49 13.36 -5.08
CA VAL A 45 -9.23 13.95 -5.55
C VAL A 45 -8.18 12.90 -5.93
N ILE A 46 -8.42 11.63 -5.60
CA ILE A 46 -7.49 10.52 -5.81
C ILE A 46 -7.88 9.79 -7.10
N ALA A 47 -6.89 9.55 -7.97
CA ALA A 47 -7.04 8.67 -9.13
C ALA A 47 -6.73 7.20 -8.78
N VAL A 48 -5.63 6.95 -8.06
CA VAL A 48 -5.11 5.61 -7.73
C VAL A 48 -4.45 5.61 -6.36
N VAL A 49 -4.62 4.53 -5.60
CA VAL A 49 -3.85 4.22 -4.40
C VAL A 49 -3.18 2.86 -4.53
N GLN A 50 -1.87 2.85 -4.34
CA GLN A 50 -1.05 1.65 -4.23
C GLN A 50 -0.47 1.55 -2.82
N ALA A 51 -0.19 0.33 -2.36
CA ALA A 51 0.46 0.08 -1.09
C ALA A 51 1.57 -0.97 -1.24
N GLY A 52 2.56 -0.92 -0.35
CA GLY A 52 3.70 -1.84 -0.36
C GLY A 52 4.72 -1.48 0.72
N LEU A 53 5.95 -1.98 0.58
CA LEU A 53 7.05 -1.65 1.49
C LEU A 53 7.92 -0.55 0.87
N ALA A 54 8.14 0.56 1.59
CA ALA A 54 8.83 1.73 1.07
C ALA A 54 10.25 1.41 0.58
N GLU A 55 10.98 0.57 1.31
CA GLU A 55 12.38 0.23 1.05
C GLU A 55 12.55 -0.80 -0.07
N ASP A 56 11.46 -1.46 -0.49
CA ASP A 56 11.48 -2.45 -1.57
C ASP A 56 10.27 -2.31 -2.51
N TRP A 57 9.94 -1.08 -2.88
CA TRP A 57 8.67 -0.73 -3.51
C TRP A 57 8.44 -1.48 -4.83
N LEU A 58 9.42 -1.48 -5.73
CA LEU A 58 9.28 -2.12 -7.05
C LEU A 58 9.07 -3.63 -6.99
N ASN A 59 9.31 -4.29 -5.86
CA ASN A 59 9.08 -5.72 -5.71
C ASN A 59 7.82 -6.03 -4.88
N THR A 60 7.31 -5.05 -4.12
CA THR A 60 6.36 -5.27 -3.02
C THR A 60 5.04 -4.52 -3.14
N HIS A 61 4.96 -3.58 -4.07
CA HIS A 61 3.77 -2.74 -4.23
C HIS A 61 2.62 -3.49 -4.92
N GLY A 62 1.42 -2.98 -4.71
CA GLY A 62 0.26 -3.35 -5.48
C GLY A 62 -0.89 -2.37 -5.36
N THR A 63 -1.76 -2.38 -6.37
CA THR A 63 -2.91 -1.47 -6.44
C THR A 63 -4.01 -1.90 -5.47
N ILE A 64 -4.44 -0.97 -4.61
CA ILE A 64 -5.48 -1.19 -3.59
C ILE A 64 -6.82 -0.64 -4.05
N TRP A 65 -6.80 0.53 -4.68
CA TRP A 65 -7.99 1.26 -5.10
C TRP A 65 -7.70 2.11 -6.34
N ASP A 66 -8.66 2.21 -7.25
CA ASP A 66 -8.67 3.24 -8.29
C ASP A 66 -10.09 3.82 -8.50
N GLU A 67 -10.16 4.96 -9.19
CA GLU A 67 -11.42 5.66 -9.47
C GLU A 67 -12.39 4.88 -10.39
N LYS A 68 -11.90 3.87 -11.14
CA LYS A 68 -12.67 3.15 -12.17
C LYS A 68 -13.33 1.88 -11.63
N LEU A 69 -12.61 1.14 -10.79
CA LEU A 69 -12.97 -0.16 -10.23
C LEU A 69 -13.29 -0.06 -8.73
N GLY A 70 -12.83 0.99 -8.06
CA GLY A 70 -12.86 1.09 -6.61
C GLY A 70 -11.85 0.14 -5.99
N TYR A 71 -12.24 -0.57 -4.93
CA TYR A 71 -11.34 -1.45 -4.19
C TYR A 71 -11.03 -2.74 -4.95
N TYR A 72 -9.74 -3.02 -5.09
CA TYR A 72 -9.23 -4.27 -5.65
C TYR A 72 -9.42 -5.42 -4.66
N ARG A 73 -9.87 -6.57 -5.16
CA ARG A 73 -10.04 -7.78 -4.33
C ARG A 73 -8.70 -8.41 -3.95
N TYR A 74 -7.69 -8.27 -4.81
CA TYR A 74 -6.31 -8.66 -4.55
C TYR A 74 -5.40 -7.60 -5.16
N PRO A 75 -4.39 -7.11 -4.43
CA PRO A 75 -3.33 -6.31 -5.03
C PRO A 75 -2.56 -7.19 -6.01
N ASN A 76 -2.20 -6.63 -7.17
CA ASN A 76 -1.57 -7.35 -8.28
C ASN A 76 -2.45 -8.48 -8.84
N ASP A 77 -3.78 -8.28 -8.87
CA ASP A 77 -4.68 -9.10 -9.70
C ASP A 77 -4.07 -9.20 -11.12
N ASN A 78 -4.34 -10.32 -11.81
CA ASN A 78 -3.65 -10.86 -12.99
C ASN A 78 -3.57 -9.92 -14.23
N ARG A 79 -3.96 -8.66 -14.07
CA ARG A 79 -3.93 -7.56 -15.05
C ARG A 79 -2.64 -6.73 -14.96
N GLU A 80 -1.88 -6.81 -13.86
CA GLU A 80 -0.57 -6.14 -13.77
C GLU A 80 0.54 -7.04 -14.33
N PHE A 81 1.40 -6.45 -15.16
CA PHE A 81 2.49 -7.14 -15.89
C PHE A 81 3.74 -7.37 -15.05
N ASP A 82 3.73 -6.92 -13.80
CA ASP A 82 4.89 -6.92 -12.93
C ASP A 82 4.82 -8.15 -12.03
N ASP A 83 5.88 -8.97 -12.01
CA ASP A 83 6.06 -10.12 -11.11
C ASP A 83 6.22 -9.67 -9.63
N THR A 84 5.62 -8.54 -9.26
CA THR A 84 5.61 -7.98 -7.91
C THR A 84 4.72 -8.81 -7.00
N VAL A 85 5.21 -9.14 -5.82
CA VAL A 85 4.43 -9.80 -4.78
C VAL A 85 3.97 -8.73 -3.82
N PHE A 86 2.68 -8.57 -3.59
CA PHE A 86 2.24 -7.59 -2.60
C PHE A 86 2.64 -8.00 -1.17
N TRP A 87 3.22 -7.06 -0.42
CA TRP A 87 3.56 -7.25 1.00
C TRP A 87 2.95 -6.14 1.87
N ALA A 88 2.15 -6.54 2.87
CA ALA A 88 1.53 -5.62 3.82
C ALA A 88 2.31 -5.45 5.13
N ALA A 89 3.22 -6.36 5.47
CA ALA A 89 3.99 -6.30 6.71
C ALA A 89 5.45 -6.65 6.52
N SER A 90 6.29 -6.12 7.41
CA SER A 90 7.72 -6.39 7.42
C SER A 90 8.35 -6.21 8.79
N THR A 91 9.37 -7.04 9.05
CA THR A 91 10.20 -6.95 10.26
C THR A 91 11.31 -5.89 10.16
N TRP A 92 11.47 -5.27 9.00
CA TRP A 92 12.57 -4.35 8.69
C TRP A 92 12.18 -3.14 7.82
N ALA A 93 11.14 -3.28 6.99
CA ALA A 93 10.68 -2.25 6.06
C ALA A 93 9.43 -1.52 6.56
N THR A 94 9.21 -0.31 6.07
CA THR A 94 8.11 0.57 6.40
C THR A 94 6.96 0.36 5.41
N PRO A 95 5.80 -0.15 5.85
CA PRO A 95 4.59 -0.13 5.03
C PRO A 95 4.21 1.30 4.66
N ALA A 96 3.96 1.51 3.37
CA ALA A 96 3.72 2.80 2.77
C ALA A 96 2.63 2.73 1.70
N ILE A 97 2.10 3.89 1.35
CA ILE A 97 1.17 4.07 0.26
C ILE A 97 1.71 5.10 -0.74
N LEU A 98 1.37 4.92 -2.00
CA LEU A 98 1.55 5.89 -3.07
C LEU A 98 0.18 6.32 -3.55
N VAL A 99 -0.06 7.63 -3.53
CA VAL A 99 -1.32 8.24 -3.96
C VAL A 99 -1.06 9.03 -5.22
N THR A 100 -1.76 8.67 -6.29
CA THR A 100 -1.81 9.44 -7.54
C THR A 100 -3.08 10.27 -7.55
N PHE A 101 -2.95 11.58 -7.72
CA PHE A 101 -4.07 12.52 -7.78
C PHE A 101 -4.54 12.73 -9.22
N HIS A 102 -5.76 13.25 -9.42
CA HIS A 102 -6.29 13.56 -10.77
C HIS A 102 -5.43 14.55 -11.59
N ASN A 103 -4.61 15.35 -10.92
CA ASN A 103 -3.66 16.26 -11.57
C ASN A 103 -2.31 15.58 -11.91
N GLU A 104 -2.26 14.25 -11.89
CA GLU A 104 -1.10 13.41 -12.18
C GLU A 104 0.07 13.56 -11.21
N LEU A 105 -0.09 14.35 -10.13
CA LEU A 105 0.89 14.38 -9.06
C LEU A 105 0.84 13.08 -8.28
N THR A 106 2.00 12.62 -7.83
CA THR A 106 2.14 11.47 -6.95
C THR A 106 2.75 11.89 -5.62
N LYS A 107 2.25 11.33 -4.52
CA LYS A 107 2.83 11.50 -3.19
C LYS A 107 2.83 10.18 -2.44
N SER A 108 3.93 9.90 -1.78
CA SER A 108 4.11 8.71 -0.96
C SER A 108 4.11 9.03 0.53
N PHE A 109 3.49 8.15 1.30
CA PHE A 109 3.30 8.34 2.73
C PHE A 109 3.55 7.04 3.49
N ALA A 110 4.16 7.15 4.66
CA ALA A 110 4.19 6.03 5.60
C ALA A 110 2.77 5.77 6.11
N CYS A 111 2.34 4.50 6.06
CA CYS A 111 1.00 4.09 6.47
C CYS A 111 1.08 2.76 7.19
N TYR A 112 1.47 2.78 8.46
CA TYR A 112 1.67 1.56 9.24
C TYR A 112 1.12 1.67 10.66
N THR A 113 0.94 0.50 11.24
CA THR A 113 0.69 0.27 12.67
C THR A 113 1.64 -0.83 13.16
N SER A 114 1.76 -1.00 14.48
CA SER A 114 2.51 -2.11 15.04
C SER A 114 1.80 -3.44 14.76
N GLY A 115 2.55 -4.42 14.27
CA GLY A 115 2.06 -5.77 14.00
C GLY A 115 2.82 -6.45 12.88
N ASP A 116 2.50 -7.72 12.63
CA ASP A 116 3.23 -8.62 11.74
C ASP A 116 2.33 -9.37 10.76
N ASP A 117 1.07 -8.96 10.63
CA ASP A 117 0.10 -9.56 9.71
C ASP A 117 0.41 -9.19 8.25
N PRO A 118 0.94 -10.13 7.44
CA PRO A 118 1.32 -9.84 6.06
C PRO A 118 0.15 -9.97 5.09
N ASP A 119 -1.03 -10.42 5.56
CA ASP A 119 -2.16 -10.74 4.71
C ASP A 119 -2.80 -9.47 4.15
N PHE A 120 -3.40 -9.61 2.97
CA PHE A 120 -4.22 -8.55 2.38
C PHE A 120 -5.61 -8.52 3.04
N HIS A 121 -6.04 -7.34 3.48
CA HIS A 121 -7.39 -7.11 4.01
C HIS A 121 -8.21 -6.30 3.01
N TYR A 122 -9.19 -6.95 2.38
CA TYR A 122 -10.07 -6.29 1.42
C TYR A 122 -10.86 -5.16 2.08
N LEU A 123 -10.72 -3.94 1.54
CA LEU A 123 -11.35 -2.73 2.08
C LEU A 123 -12.73 -2.43 1.47
N GLY A 124 -13.09 -3.10 0.36
CA GLY A 124 -14.40 -2.92 -0.26
C GLY A 124 -15.51 -3.66 0.47
N ARG A 125 -16.76 -3.32 0.16
CA ARG A 125 -17.89 -4.13 0.61
C ARG A 125 -17.79 -5.49 -0.07
N THR A 126 -17.72 -6.57 0.69
CA THR A 126 -17.97 -7.90 0.15
C THR A 126 -19.34 -7.85 -0.53
N PRO A 127 -19.49 -8.23 -1.81
CA PRO A 127 -20.82 -8.31 -2.38
C PRO A 127 -21.62 -9.25 -1.50
N LYS A 128 -22.71 -8.76 -0.92
CA LYS A 128 -23.71 -9.65 -0.32
C LYS A 128 -24.16 -10.54 -1.47
N ILE A 129 -23.82 -11.82 -1.39
CA ILE A 129 -24.49 -12.84 -2.17
C ILE A 129 -25.88 -12.92 -1.54
N GLU A 130 -26.85 -12.23 -2.14
CA GLU A 130 -28.27 -12.47 -1.88
C GLU A 130 -28.71 -13.80 -2.49
#